data_AF-A0A2D0I603-F1
#
_entry.id   AF-A0A2D0I603-F1
#
_cell.length_a   1.000
_cell.length_b   1.000
_cell.length_c   1.000
_cell.angle_alpha   90.00
_cell.angle_beta   90.00
_cell.angle_gamma   90.00
#
_symmetry.space_group_name_H-M   'P 1'
#
loop_
_entity.id
_entity.type
_entity.pdbx_description
1 polymer ?
#
loop_
_entity_poly.entity_id
_entity_poly.type
_entity_poly.pdbx_seq_one_letter_code
_entity_poly.pdbx_strand_id
1 'polypeptide(L)'
;MTAHRLFTTKTGQFILFKYMIYALLTFNIYLFAINGTFTETIETAAWVVILALFEWETYHLNEEHWSFIEKGIISILSFFGYSVVLFSCYSYFIEAEWLDFINSLTWIFVILVLQYDIYFPGHYAKSEWTVRNILKFTLYGALFMFAVIWGIQGEALDFYDAFLWILSFFVIEMNVFNFEHRFVAEDTAPSHE
;
A
#
# COMPACT_ATOMS: atom_id res chain seq x y z
N MET A 1 7.25 0.08 -39.25
CA MET A 1 6.17 0.79 -38.52
C MET A 1 5.16 -0.20 -37.89
N THR A 2 5.64 -1.27 -37.23
CA THR A 2 4.72 -2.29 -36.64
C THR A 2 5.36 -3.07 -35.49
N ALA A 3 6.27 -2.46 -34.72
CA ALA A 3 6.87 -3.09 -33.54
C ALA A 3 6.74 -2.23 -32.26
N HIS A 4 6.13 -1.04 -32.38
CA HIS A 4 5.87 -0.15 -31.23
C HIS A 4 4.46 -0.35 -30.64
N ARG A 5 3.65 -1.25 -31.21
CA ARG A 5 2.29 -1.61 -30.75
C ARG A 5 2.20 -2.98 -30.08
N LEU A 6 3.31 -3.52 -29.56
CA LEU A 6 3.32 -4.81 -28.87
C LEU A 6 3.64 -4.70 -27.37
N PHE A 7 3.86 -3.50 -26.83
CA PHE A 7 4.20 -3.29 -25.41
C PHE A 7 3.22 -2.37 -24.65
N THR A 8 1.99 -2.24 -25.13
CA THR A 8 0.92 -1.49 -24.43
C THR A 8 -0.19 -2.39 -23.90
N THR A 9 0.11 -3.64 -23.54
CA THR A 9 -0.78 -4.44 -22.70
C THR A 9 -0.47 -4.16 -21.23
N LYS A 10 -0.76 -2.94 -20.75
CA LYS A 10 -1.29 -2.82 -19.39
C LYS A 10 -2.69 -3.44 -19.47
N THR A 11 -2.74 -4.75 -19.25
CA THR A 11 -3.88 -5.62 -19.53
C THR A 11 -5.13 -5.03 -18.88
N GLY A 12 -6.23 -4.86 -19.63
CA GLY A 12 -7.50 -4.33 -19.07
C GLY A 12 -7.97 -5.08 -17.83
N GLN A 13 -7.52 -6.32 -17.65
CA GLN A 13 -7.68 -7.13 -16.44
C GLN A 13 -7.05 -6.51 -15.18
N PHE A 14 -5.86 -5.92 -15.27
CA PHE A 14 -5.21 -5.28 -14.11
C PHE A 14 -5.90 -3.98 -13.72
N ILE A 15 -6.35 -3.20 -14.72
CA ILE A 15 -7.13 -1.99 -14.49
C ILE A 15 -8.49 -2.35 -13.85
N LEU A 16 -9.17 -3.36 -14.38
CA LEU A 16 -10.42 -3.86 -13.81
C LEU A 16 -10.23 -4.34 -12.37
N PHE A 17 -9.16 -5.08 -12.11
CA PHE A 17 -8.82 -5.54 -10.76
C PHE A 17 -8.63 -4.39 -9.76
N LYS A 18 -7.94 -3.31 -10.17
CA LYS A 18 -7.80 -2.10 -9.34
C LYS A 18 -9.15 -1.46 -9.03
N TYR A 19 -10.01 -1.27 -10.03
CA TYR A 19 -11.34 -0.72 -9.81
C TYR A 19 -12.20 -1.61 -8.90
N MET A 20 -12.04 -2.94 -9.00
CA MET A 20 -12.70 -3.87 -8.07
C MET A 20 -12.22 -3.66 -6.64
N ILE A 21 -10.91 -3.50 -6.40
CA ILE A 21 -10.37 -3.22 -5.07
C ILE A 21 -10.97 -1.92 -4.52
N TYR A 22 -10.97 -0.81 -5.28
CA TYR A 22 -11.56 0.44 -4.81
C TYR A 22 -13.07 0.36 -4.58
N ALA A 23 -13.79 -0.42 -5.39
CA ALA A 23 -15.21 -0.66 -5.15
C ALA A 23 -15.42 -1.45 -3.85
N LEU A 24 -14.59 -2.47 -3.57
CA LEU A 24 -14.62 -3.24 -2.34
C LEU A 24 -14.22 -2.42 -1.12
N LEU A 25 -13.24 -1.51 -1.25
CA LEU A 25 -12.84 -0.57 -0.20
C LEU A 25 -13.93 0.46 0.08
N THR A 26 -14.59 0.98 -0.97
CA THR A 26 -15.75 1.88 -0.80
C THR A 26 -16.89 1.15 -0.09
N PHE A 27 -17.12 -0.11 -0.44
CA PHE A 27 -18.09 -0.94 0.25
C PHE A 27 -17.66 -1.24 1.70
N ASN A 28 -16.37 -1.43 1.96
CA ASN A 28 -15.83 -1.59 3.31
C ASN A 28 -16.07 -0.34 4.17
N ILE A 29 -15.83 0.88 3.65
CA ILE A 29 -16.21 2.13 4.33
C ILE A 29 -17.71 2.15 4.65
N TYR A 30 -18.55 1.73 3.71
CA TYR A 30 -20.00 1.64 3.94
C TYR A 30 -20.35 0.62 5.04
N LEU A 31 -19.66 -0.52 5.12
CA LEU A 31 -19.86 -1.51 6.18
C LEU A 31 -19.49 -0.96 7.56
N PHE A 32 -18.38 -0.23 7.69
CA PHE A 32 -18.00 0.43 8.94
C PHE A 32 -18.97 1.57 9.29
N ALA A 33 -19.50 2.29 8.30
CA ALA A 33 -20.48 3.35 8.56
C ALA A 33 -21.80 2.84 9.16
N ILE A 34 -22.18 1.58 8.89
CA ILE A 34 -23.43 0.98 9.41
C ILE A 34 -23.22 0.06 10.61
N ASN A 35 -22.06 -0.59 10.74
CA ASN A 35 -21.79 -1.59 11.79
C ASN A 35 -20.75 -1.11 12.82
N GLY A 36 -19.86 -0.20 12.44
CA GLY A 36 -18.75 0.27 13.24
C GLY A 36 -18.99 1.63 13.89
N THR A 37 -17.93 2.18 14.46
CA THR A 37 -17.93 3.54 15.02
C THR A 37 -17.65 4.60 13.95
N PHE A 38 -17.99 5.85 14.28
CA PHE A 38 -17.63 6.99 13.44
C PHE A 38 -16.10 7.11 13.28
N THR A 39 -15.35 6.78 14.33
CA THR A 39 -13.89 6.78 14.32
C THR A 39 -13.33 5.73 13.37
N GLU A 40 -13.82 4.48 13.43
CA GLU A 40 -13.42 3.41 12.50
C GLU A 40 -13.73 3.77 11.05
N THR A 41 -14.89 4.40 10.79
CA THR A 41 -15.26 4.84 9.44
C THR A 41 -14.29 5.89 8.90
N ILE A 42 -13.89 6.86 9.72
CA ILE A 42 -12.88 7.85 9.35
C ILE A 42 -11.52 7.18 9.13
N GLU A 43 -11.17 6.21 9.95
CA GLU A 43 -9.91 5.49 9.84
C GLU A 43 -9.81 4.72 8.53
N THR A 44 -10.79 3.89 8.17
CA THR A 44 -10.77 3.17 6.88
C THR A 44 -10.76 4.14 5.69
N ALA A 45 -11.48 5.28 5.78
CA ALA A 45 -11.42 6.32 4.74
C ALA A 45 -10.04 6.98 4.63
N ALA A 46 -9.36 7.22 5.76
CA ALA A 46 -7.99 7.74 5.77
C ALA A 46 -7.00 6.75 5.14
N TRP A 47 -7.16 5.45 5.40
CA TRP A 47 -6.39 4.39 4.74
C TRP A 47 -6.60 4.36 3.22
N VAL A 48 -7.83 4.57 2.72
CA VAL A 48 -8.09 4.67 1.28
C VAL A 48 -7.36 5.88 0.68
N VAL A 49 -7.32 7.01 1.38
CA VAL A 49 -6.55 8.19 0.95
C VAL A 49 -5.06 7.86 0.87
N ILE A 50 -4.49 7.23 1.90
CA ILE A 50 -3.08 6.81 1.91
C ILE A 50 -2.78 5.87 0.73
N LEU A 51 -3.63 4.86 0.50
CA LEU A 51 -3.49 3.93 -0.61
C LEU A 51 -3.51 4.64 -1.98
N ALA A 52 -4.44 5.58 -2.16
CA ALA A 52 -4.55 6.34 -3.39
C ALA A 52 -3.31 7.24 -3.63
N LEU A 53 -2.75 7.82 -2.56
CA LEU A 53 -1.49 8.57 -2.63
C LEU A 53 -0.34 7.66 -3.03
N PHE A 54 -0.20 6.48 -2.40
CA PHE A 54 0.79 5.48 -2.78
C PHE A 54 0.64 5.04 -4.23
N GLU A 55 -0.59 4.82 -4.71
CA GLU A 55 -0.82 4.50 -6.12
C GLU A 55 -0.38 5.64 -7.04
N TRP A 56 -0.66 6.89 -6.65
CA TRP A 56 -0.22 8.07 -7.38
C TRP A 56 1.31 8.18 -7.43
N GLU A 57 1.98 8.03 -6.28
CA GLU A 57 3.45 8.06 -6.18
C GLU A 57 4.08 6.95 -7.03
N THR A 58 3.55 5.73 -6.97
CA THR A 58 4.06 4.59 -7.75
C THR A 58 3.81 4.72 -9.26
N TYR A 59 2.77 5.42 -9.68
CA TYR A 59 2.52 5.72 -11.10
C TYR A 59 3.55 6.71 -11.66
N HIS A 60 3.94 7.71 -10.88
CA HIS A 60 4.82 8.82 -11.30
C HIS A 60 6.31 8.57 -11.01
N LEU A 61 6.73 7.33 -10.68
CA LEU A 61 8.14 7.01 -10.39
C LEU A 61 9.11 7.32 -11.54
N ASN A 62 8.63 7.37 -12.79
CA ASN A 62 9.46 7.70 -13.97
C ASN A 62 9.54 9.21 -14.24
N GLU A 63 8.75 10.03 -13.54
CA GLU A 63 8.65 11.45 -13.84
C GLU A 63 9.66 12.24 -13.01
N GLU A 64 10.58 12.90 -13.70
CA GLU A 64 11.70 13.64 -13.11
C GLU A 64 11.25 14.91 -12.38
N HIS A 65 10.07 15.46 -12.73
CA HIS A 65 9.63 16.77 -12.23
C HIS A 65 8.17 16.77 -11.80
N TRP A 66 7.96 16.96 -10.51
CA TRP A 66 6.63 17.16 -9.90
C TRP A 66 6.40 18.65 -9.68
N SER A 67 5.16 19.11 -9.86
CA SER A 67 4.83 20.49 -9.48
C SER A 67 4.89 20.67 -7.96
N PHE A 68 5.21 21.89 -7.52
CA PHE A 68 5.24 22.23 -6.10
C PHE A 68 3.88 22.02 -5.41
N ILE A 69 2.78 22.25 -6.14
CA ILE A 69 1.41 22.09 -5.63
C ILE A 69 1.10 20.60 -5.40
N GLU A 70 1.46 19.71 -6.32
CA GLU A 70 1.26 18.27 -6.16
C GLU A 70 2.00 17.74 -4.93
N LYS A 71 3.27 18.13 -4.74
CA LYS A 71 4.03 17.78 -3.54
C LYS A 71 3.36 18.30 -2.27
N GLY A 72 2.87 19.53 -2.30
CA GLY A 72 2.16 20.13 -1.16
C GLY A 72 0.88 19.36 -0.80
N ILE A 73 0.05 19.04 -1.79
CA ILE A 73 -1.19 18.28 -1.60
C ILE A 73 -0.88 16.89 -1.04
N ILE A 74 0.07 16.17 -1.63
CA ILE A 74 0.44 14.82 -1.21
C ILE A 74 1.00 14.84 0.21
N SER A 75 1.86 15.82 0.54
CA SER A 75 2.38 15.96 1.90
C SER A 75 1.28 16.25 2.93
N ILE A 76 0.32 17.11 2.61
CA ILE A 76 -0.79 17.45 3.52
C ILE A 76 -1.71 16.26 3.74
N LEU A 77 -2.13 15.60 2.65
CA LEU A 77 -3.01 14.43 2.74
C LEU A 77 -2.32 13.26 3.44
N SER A 78 -1.03 13.04 3.18
CA SER A 78 -0.23 12.02 3.89
C SER A 78 -0.11 12.34 5.38
N PHE A 79 0.20 13.59 5.73
CA PHE A 79 0.29 14.01 7.13
C PHE A 79 -1.03 13.77 7.87
N PHE A 80 -2.16 14.09 7.25
CA PHE A 80 -3.47 13.83 7.83
C PHE A 80 -3.74 12.33 7.99
N GLY A 81 -3.54 11.54 6.94
CA GLY A 81 -3.74 10.09 6.99
C GLY A 81 -2.86 9.42 8.04
N TYR A 82 -1.56 9.72 8.06
CA TYR A 82 -0.62 9.18 9.05
C TYR A 82 -0.96 9.62 10.47
N SER A 83 -1.47 10.84 10.66
CA SER A 83 -1.93 11.30 11.98
C SER A 83 -3.11 10.47 12.49
N VAL A 84 -4.06 10.12 11.62
CA VAL A 84 -5.19 9.24 11.98
C VAL A 84 -4.68 7.86 12.38
N VAL A 85 -3.82 7.25 11.57
CA VAL A 85 -3.24 5.91 11.86
C VAL A 85 -2.46 5.89 13.18
N LEU A 86 -1.63 6.91 13.42
CA LEU A 86 -0.86 7.02 14.68
C LEU A 86 -1.77 7.24 15.89
N PHE A 87 -2.85 8.00 15.72
CA PHE A 87 -3.84 8.22 16.76
C PHE A 87 -4.58 6.92 17.11
N SER A 88 -5.04 6.15 16.12
CA SER A 88 -5.69 4.85 16.34
C SER A 88 -4.75 3.86 17.03
N CYS A 89 -3.48 3.77 16.57
CA CYS A 89 -2.46 2.93 17.21
C CYS A 89 -2.26 3.30 18.69
N TYR A 90 -2.26 4.59 19.03
CA TYR A 90 -2.21 5.04 20.41
C TYR A 90 -3.48 4.67 21.20
N SER A 91 -4.67 4.77 20.59
CA SER A 91 -5.92 4.37 21.22
C SER A 91 -5.92 2.89 21.60
N TYR A 92 -5.56 2.00 20.66
CA TYR A 92 -5.49 0.55 20.91
C TYR A 92 -4.54 0.18 22.05
N PHE A 93 -3.43 0.91 22.19
CA PHE A 93 -2.51 0.72 23.30
C PHE A 93 -3.13 1.07 24.65
N ILE A 94 -3.86 2.19 24.74
CA ILE A 94 -4.50 2.65 25.98
C ILE A 94 -5.67 1.73 26.36
N GLU A 95 -6.40 1.23 25.36
CA GLU A 95 -7.55 0.34 25.53
C GLU A 95 -7.14 -1.13 25.76
N ALA A 96 -5.84 -1.42 25.67
CA ALA A 96 -5.25 -2.76 25.80
C ALA A 96 -5.79 -3.78 24.77
N GLU A 97 -6.18 -3.28 23.59
CA GLU A 97 -6.55 -4.07 22.41
C GLU A 97 -5.27 -4.54 21.71
N TRP A 98 -4.61 -5.53 22.30
CA TRP A 98 -3.26 -5.94 21.90
C TRP A 98 -3.16 -6.46 20.47
N LEU A 99 -4.21 -7.10 19.96
CA LEU A 99 -4.22 -7.61 18.58
C LEU A 99 -4.24 -6.45 17.58
N ASP A 100 -5.16 -5.51 17.75
CA ASP A 100 -5.31 -4.30 16.94
C ASP A 100 -4.10 -3.38 17.03
N PHE A 101 -3.53 -3.22 18.24
CA PHE A 101 -2.30 -2.48 18.45
C PHE A 101 -1.12 -3.06 17.65
N ILE A 102 -0.88 -4.37 17.76
CA ILE A 102 0.24 -5.02 17.04
C ILE A 102 -0.02 -5.04 15.53
N ASN A 103 -1.28 -5.22 15.11
CA ASN A 103 -1.67 -5.14 13.71
C ASN A 103 -1.40 -3.73 13.13
N SER A 104 -1.87 -2.68 13.81
CA SER A 104 -1.65 -1.29 13.40
C SER A 104 -0.16 -0.94 13.35
N LEU A 105 0.62 -1.38 14.35
CA LEU A 105 2.07 -1.22 14.37
C LEU A 105 2.73 -1.91 13.17
N THR A 106 2.28 -3.12 12.83
CA THR A 106 2.78 -3.87 11.66
C THR A 106 2.47 -3.14 10.36
N TRP A 107 1.28 -2.58 10.22
CA TRP A 107 0.89 -1.75 9.08
C TRP A 107 1.72 -0.47 8.97
N ILE A 108 2.02 0.20 10.07
CA ILE A 108 2.94 1.35 10.09
C ILE A 108 4.31 0.94 9.53
N PHE A 109 4.85 -0.23 9.93
CA PHE A 109 6.10 -0.73 9.35
C PHE A 109 5.98 -1.02 7.85
N VAL A 110 4.86 -1.57 7.37
CA VAL A 110 4.61 -1.77 5.94
C VAL A 110 4.64 -0.43 5.19
N ILE A 111 3.95 0.60 5.68
CA ILE A 111 4.00 1.96 5.12
C ILE A 111 5.45 2.46 5.05
N LEU A 112 6.21 2.34 6.14
CA LEU A 112 7.60 2.83 6.18
C LEU A 112 8.48 2.13 5.15
N VAL A 113 8.34 0.82 4.99
CA VAL A 113 9.10 0.06 3.98
C VAL A 113 8.67 0.43 2.57
N LEU A 114 7.37 0.62 2.31
CA LEU A 114 6.90 1.05 0.98
C LEU A 114 7.30 2.49 0.65
N GLN A 115 7.28 3.40 1.63
CA GLN A 115 7.77 4.77 1.45
C GLN A 115 9.26 4.78 1.12
N TYR A 116 10.04 3.91 1.77
CA TYR A 116 11.44 3.70 1.44
C TYR A 116 11.63 3.23 0.00
N ASP A 117 10.79 2.30 -0.46
CA ASP A 117 10.84 1.78 -1.82
C ASP A 117 10.53 2.81 -2.89
N ILE A 118 9.62 3.72 -2.60
CA ILE A 118 9.25 4.80 -3.50
C ILE A 118 10.32 5.88 -3.58
N TYR A 119 11.05 6.12 -2.48
CA TYR A 119 12.07 7.17 -2.43
C TYR A 119 13.41 6.74 -3.06
N PHE A 120 13.78 5.46 -2.96
CA PHE A 120 15.05 4.94 -3.48
C PHE A 120 14.86 3.85 -4.55
N PRO A 121 13.99 4.02 -5.56
CA PRO A 121 13.63 2.93 -6.44
C PRO A 121 14.82 2.53 -7.33
N GLY A 122 15.13 1.23 -7.37
CA GLY A 122 16.12 0.66 -8.29
C GLY A 122 17.60 0.83 -7.91
N HIS A 123 17.92 1.57 -6.84
CA HIS A 123 19.32 1.83 -6.42
C HIS A 123 19.82 0.88 -5.31
N TYR A 124 19.22 -0.29 -5.17
CA TYR A 124 19.50 -1.18 -4.04
C TYR A 124 20.77 -1.99 -4.22
N ALA A 125 21.59 -2.07 -3.16
CA ALA A 125 22.59 -3.12 -3.07
C ALA A 125 21.91 -4.49 -2.95
N LYS A 126 22.54 -5.57 -3.44
CA LYS A 126 21.96 -6.93 -3.39
C LYS A 126 21.56 -7.36 -1.98
N SER A 127 22.36 -7.01 -0.97
CA SER A 127 22.05 -7.31 0.44
C SER A 127 20.84 -6.54 0.95
N GLU A 128 20.72 -5.28 0.56
CA GLU A 128 19.64 -4.38 0.96
C GLU A 128 18.29 -4.84 0.39
N TRP A 129 18.25 -5.13 -0.92
CA TRP A 129 17.08 -5.70 -1.59
C TRP A 129 16.61 -6.99 -0.91
N THR A 130 17.55 -7.86 -0.52
CA THR A 130 17.25 -9.13 0.14
C THR A 130 16.67 -8.91 1.54
N VAL A 131 17.30 -8.09 2.38
CA VAL A 131 16.84 -7.80 3.75
C VAL A 131 15.45 -7.19 3.71
N ARG A 132 15.23 -6.22 2.82
CA ARG A 132 13.95 -5.55 2.67
C ARG A 132 12.85 -6.53 2.24
N ASN A 133 13.07 -7.39 1.26
CA ASN A 133 12.05 -8.33 0.81
C ASN A 133 11.74 -9.40 1.88
N ILE A 134 12.73 -9.84 2.66
CA ILE A 134 12.51 -10.71 3.82
C ILE A 134 11.67 -9.98 4.87
N LEU A 135 11.96 -8.70 5.13
CA LEU A 135 11.19 -7.88 6.06
C LEU A 135 9.73 -7.79 5.63
N LYS A 136 9.46 -7.46 4.36
CA LYS A 136 8.09 -7.41 3.83
C LYS A 136 7.38 -8.76 3.92
N PHE A 137 8.04 -9.84 3.51
CA PHE A 137 7.47 -11.18 3.62
C PHE A 137 7.08 -11.50 5.07
N THR A 138 7.92 -11.11 6.03
CA THR A 138 7.65 -11.30 7.46
C THR A 138 6.47 -10.45 7.93
N LEU A 139 6.40 -9.17 7.52
CA LEU A 139 5.31 -8.25 7.85
C LEU A 139 3.97 -8.72 7.28
N TYR A 140 3.90 -9.07 5.98
CA TYR A 140 2.68 -9.60 5.38
C TYR A 140 2.29 -10.97 5.95
N GLY A 141 3.27 -11.79 6.32
CA GLY A 141 3.02 -13.03 7.05
C GLY A 141 2.35 -12.77 8.40
N ALA A 142 2.82 -11.79 9.17
CA ALA A 142 2.21 -11.39 10.43
C ALA A 142 0.79 -10.85 10.23
N LEU A 143 0.57 -9.96 9.25
CA LEU A 143 -0.76 -9.44 8.92
C LEU A 143 -1.75 -10.54 8.54
N PHE A 144 -1.30 -11.52 7.74
CA PHE A 144 -2.12 -12.67 7.40
C PHE A 144 -2.48 -13.50 8.63
N MET A 145 -1.56 -13.67 9.58
CA MET A 145 -1.86 -14.34 10.85
C MET A 145 -2.90 -13.59 11.68
N PHE A 146 -2.84 -12.25 11.74
CA PHE A 146 -3.86 -11.45 12.43
C PHE A 146 -5.24 -11.61 11.77
N ALA A 147 -5.31 -11.57 10.44
CA ALA A 147 -6.52 -11.88 9.70
C ALA A 147 -7.08 -13.26 10.08
N VAL A 148 -6.25 -14.30 10.08
CA VAL A 148 -6.70 -15.65 10.49
C VAL A 148 -7.20 -15.68 11.94
N ILE A 149 -6.57 -14.95 12.86
CA ILE A 149 -7.00 -14.85 14.27
C ILE A 149 -8.40 -14.24 14.36
N TRP A 150 -8.67 -13.10 13.70
CA TRP A 150 -10.01 -12.51 13.64
C TRP A 150 -11.05 -13.46 13.03
N GLY A 151 -10.66 -14.17 11.97
CA GLY A 151 -11.51 -15.19 11.35
C GLY A 151 -11.89 -16.33 12.30
N ILE A 152 -10.99 -16.74 13.20
CA ILE A 152 -11.26 -17.76 14.23
C ILE A 152 -12.11 -17.19 15.38
N GLN A 153 -11.91 -15.93 15.74
CA GLN A 153 -12.67 -15.22 16.77
C GLN A 153 -14.11 -14.92 16.34
N GLY A 154 -14.41 -15.02 15.03
CA GLY A 154 -15.72 -14.73 14.47
C GLY A 154 -15.93 -13.25 14.15
N GLU A 155 -14.86 -12.45 14.18
CA GLU A 155 -14.82 -11.03 13.83
C GLU A 155 -14.72 -10.91 12.31
N ALA A 156 -15.85 -11.20 11.65
CA ALA A 156 -15.90 -11.31 10.19
C ALA A 156 -15.60 -10.00 9.46
N LEU A 157 -15.93 -8.85 10.09
CA LEU A 157 -15.71 -7.53 9.51
C LEU A 157 -14.22 -7.20 9.52
N ASP A 158 -13.53 -7.41 10.64
CA ASP A 158 -12.09 -7.17 10.78
C ASP A 158 -11.25 -8.14 9.95
N PHE A 159 -11.67 -9.41 9.85
CA PHE A 159 -11.07 -10.37 8.92
C PHE A 159 -11.17 -9.90 7.46
N TYR A 160 -12.37 -9.48 7.03
CA TYR A 160 -12.61 -9.00 5.67
C TYR A 160 -11.80 -7.73 5.38
N ASP A 161 -11.79 -6.80 6.33
CA ASP A 161 -11.02 -5.56 6.26
C ASP A 161 -9.52 -5.84 6.09
N ALA A 162 -8.92 -6.60 7.02
CA ALA A 162 -7.50 -6.95 6.98
C ALA A 162 -7.12 -7.65 5.67
N PHE A 163 -7.96 -8.58 5.19
CA PHE A 163 -7.75 -9.27 3.93
C PHE A 163 -7.74 -8.31 2.73
N LEU A 164 -8.68 -7.36 2.68
CA LEU A 164 -8.72 -6.35 1.62
C LEU A 164 -7.49 -5.44 1.65
N TRP A 165 -7.04 -5.01 2.82
CA TRP A 165 -5.86 -4.15 2.93
C TRP A 165 -4.59 -4.87 2.50
N ILE A 166 -4.40 -6.14 2.89
CA ILE A 166 -3.27 -6.96 2.41
C ILE A 166 -3.26 -7.01 0.88
N LEU A 167 -4.41 -7.31 0.25
CA LEU A 167 -4.50 -7.33 -1.22
C LEU A 167 -4.21 -5.96 -1.83
N SER A 168 -4.71 -4.89 -1.23
CA SER A 168 -4.57 -3.53 -1.74
C SER A 168 -3.11 -3.06 -1.72
N PHE A 169 -2.42 -3.22 -0.59
CA PHE A 169 -1.01 -2.86 -0.47
C PHE A 169 -0.10 -3.78 -1.28
N PHE A 170 -0.47 -5.05 -1.46
CA PHE A 170 0.23 -5.94 -2.38
C PHE A 170 0.20 -5.41 -3.83
N VAL A 171 -0.89 -4.78 -4.27
CA VAL A 171 -0.94 -4.13 -5.59
C VAL A 171 0.04 -2.96 -5.71
N ILE A 172 0.16 -2.14 -4.66
CA ILE A 172 1.14 -1.05 -4.62
C ILE A 172 2.56 -1.62 -4.72
N GLU A 173 2.86 -2.66 -3.95
CA GLU A 173 4.16 -3.31 -4.00
C GLU A 173 4.48 -3.86 -5.40
N MET A 174 3.52 -4.48 -6.07
CA MET A 174 3.68 -4.94 -7.45
C MET A 174 3.98 -3.80 -8.43
N ASN A 175 3.44 -2.59 -8.21
CA ASN A 175 3.79 -1.43 -9.03
C ASN A 175 5.26 -1.04 -8.84
N VAL A 176 5.75 -1.01 -7.59
CA VAL A 176 7.16 -0.70 -7.30
C VAL A 176 8.09 -1.77 -7.85
N PHE A 177 7.78 -3.05 -7.64
CA PHE A 177 8.58 -4.16 -8.15
C PHE A 177 8.70 -4.16 -9.68
N ASN A 178 7.59 -3.86 -10.38
CA ASN A 178 7.60 -3.71 -11.83
C ASN A 178 8.49 -2.54 -12.28
N PHE A 179 8.56 -1.46 -11.50
CA PHE A 179 9.46 -0.35 -11.77
C PHE A 179 10.93 -0.76 -11.57
N GLU A 180 11.27 -1.41 -10.45
CA GLU A 180 12.63 -1.89 -10.17
C GLU A 180 13.17 -2.75 -11.32
N HIS A 181 12.36 -3.69 -11.82
CA HIS A 181 12.75 -4.56 -12.93
C HIS A 181 13.00 -3.80 -14.25
N ARG A 182 12.19 -2.77 -14.53
CA ARG A 182 12.35 -1.93 -15.72
C ARG A 182 13.62 -1.09 -15.63
N PHE A 183 13.89 -0.51 -14.47
CA PHE A 183 15.09 0.28 -14.20
C PHE A 183 16.37 -0.54 -14.41
N VAL A 184 16.44 -1.74 -13.81
CA VAL A 184 17.59 -2.64 -13.97
C VAL A 184 17.77 -3.09 -15.44
N ALA A 185 16.67 -3.31 -16.17
CA ALA A 185 16.75 -3.68 -17.58
C ALA A 185 17.27 -2.54 -18.48
N GLU A 186 16.96 -1.29 -18.15
CA GLU A 186 17.43 -0.10 -18.87
C GLU A 186 18.91 0.19 -18.59
N ASP A 187 19.35 0.08 -17.34
CA ASP A 187 20.76 0.29 -16.93
C ASP A 187 21.71 -0.78 -17.50
N THR A 188 21.22 -2.00 -17.71
CA THR A 188 22.02 -3.12 -18.26
C THR A 188 21.98 -3.23 -19.78
N ALA A 189 21.18 -2.41 -20.48
CA ALA A 189 21.13 -2.40 -21.93
C ALA A 189 22.42 -1.78 -22.50
N PRO A 190 23.06 -2.38 -23.53
CA PRO A 190 24.24 -1.79 -24.15
C PRO A 190 23.86 -0.42 -24.72
N SER A 191 24.63 0.62 -24.38
CA SER A 191 24.50 1.95 -24.98
C SER A 191 24.71 1.80 -26.48
N HIS A 192 23.62 1.85 -27.25
CA HIS A 192 23.69 1.91 -28.70
C HIS A 192 24.24 3.30 -29.08
N GLU A 193 25.57 3.43 -29.05
CA GLU A 193 26.35 4.46 -29.76
C GLU A 193 26.64 4.00 -31.20
#